data_AF-A0A956IU59-F1
#
_entry.id   AF-A0A956IU59-F1
#
_cell.length_a   1.000
_cell.length_b   1.000
_cell.length_c   1.000
_cell.angle_alpha   90.00
_cell.angle_beta   90.00
_cell.angle_gamma   90.00
#
_symmetry.space_group_name_H-M   'P 1'
#
loop_
_entity.id
_entity.type
_entity.pdbx_description
1 polymer ?
#
loop_
_entity_poly.entity_id
_entity_poly.type
_entity_poly.pdbx_seq_one_letter_code
_entity_poly.pdbx_strand_id
1 'polypeptide(L)'
;MRAWLMIGAASLGALLVAACGDDDSGGGGSGGSAGSAGNGGSAGNGGSAGSAGNGGSAGNGGSAGSAGNGGTGGMVMNTCTGNAPPSVTLTEVASGLNGPMEMIGDPQDATRMFIIERDGRVLVKNGSADPTEVLDITGPVSASGEGGLLGMALHPNFGQGGERRFYLSYTEAGSPLTSVVAEYQISENDPDVADPTEKRLYTIDQPASNHDGGDLAFGPDGYLYAAFGDGGGGNDQYKNGQDPSTPLGAILRFDVENHPTAPPGNHPSHEYVYHWGVRNPYRIS
;
A
#
# COMPACT_ATOMS: atom_id res chain seq x y z
N MET A 1 -4.20 6.21 23.23
CA MET A 1 -3.66 6.89 22.04
C MET A 1 -4.73 7.85 21.50
N ARG A 2 -4.40 8.77 20.57
CA ARG A 2 -5.34 9.79 20.03
C ARG A 2 -5.57 9.56 18.53
N ALA A 3 -6.78 9.76 18.06
CA ALA A 3 -7.12 9.73 16.64
C ALA A 3 -7.53 11.13 16.13
N TRP A 4 -7.06 11.49 14.94
CA TRP A 4 -7.21 12.83 14.37
C TRP A 4 -7.95 12.75 13.03
N LEU A 5 -8.91 13.65 12.83
CA LEU A 5 -9.57 13.87 11.54
C LEU A 5 -9.08 15.19 10.95
N MET A 6 -8.78 15.19 9.64
CA MET A 6 -8.49 16.42 8.91
C MET A 6 -9.82 17.03 8.45
N ILE A 7 -10.22 18.16 9.04
CA ILE A 7 -11.37 18.92 8.57
C ILE A 7 -10.84 20.14 7.82
N GLY A 8 -10.98 20.14 6.50
CA GLY A 8 -10.70 21.31 5.67
C GLY A 8 -11.81 22.34 5.83
N ALA A 9 -11.47 23.58 6.19
CA ALA A 9 -12.38 24.72 6.05
C ALA A 9 -12.47 25.11 4.56
N ALA A 10 -13.12 24.29 3.76
CA ALA A 10 -13.53 24.63 2.42
C ALA A 10 -14.85 23.91 2.12
N SER A 11 -15.88 24.70 1.82
CA SER A 11 -17.12 24.24 1.21
C SER A 11 -16.86 23.17 0.16
N LEU A 12 -17.63 22.07 0.21
CA LEU A 12 -17.65 20.97 -0.76
C LEU A 12 -17.68 21.50 -2.21
N GLY A 13 -16.51 21.75 -2.75
CA GLY A 13 -16.24 22.03 -4.15
C GLY A 13 -15.12 21.08 -4.51
N ALA A 14 -15.39 20.23 -5.51
CA ALA A 14 -14.50 19.19 -5.97
C ALA A 14 -13.04 19.64 -5.91
N LEU A 15 -12.24 18.97 -5.07
CA LEU A 15 -10.79 19.12 -5.07
C LEU A 15 -10.27 18.39 -6.31
N LEU A 16 -10.47 18.99 -7.49
CA LEU A 16 -9.71 18.68 -8.68
C LEU A 16 -8.29 19.19 -8.42
N VAL A 17 -7.44 18.31 -7.88
CA VAL A 17 -6.01 18.47 -8.08
C VAL A 17 -5.80 18.32 -9.58
N ALA A 18 -5.57 19.42 -10.28
CA ALA A 18 -5.02 19.38 -11.62
C ALA A 18 -3.60 18.80 -11.50
N ALA A 19 -3.50 17.47 -11.56
CA ALA A 19 -2.25 16.82 -11.86
C ALA A 19 -1.91 17.21 -13.30
N CYS A 20 -0.84 17.98 -13.48
CA CYS A 20 -0.22 18.14 -14.79
C CYS A 20 0.46 16.80 -15.13
N GLY A 21 -0.31 15.89 -15.71
CA GLY A 21 0.26 14.87 -16.57
C GLY A 21 0.61 15.55 -17.88
N ASP A 22 1.89 15.73 -18.16
CA ASP A 22 2.31 15.95 -19.55
C ASP A 22 2.09 14.63 -20.28
N ASP A 23 0.89 14.48 -20.84
CA ASP A 23 0.66 13.58 -21.94
C ASP A 23 1.49 14.12 -23.12
N ASP A 24 2.52 13.37 -23.53
CA ASP A 24 3.31 13.59 -24.74
C ASP A 24 2.39 13.65 -25.98
N SER A 25 1.76 14.79 -26.21
CA SER A 25 1.04 15.10 -27.43
C SER A 25 2.02 15.73 -28.42
N GLY A 26 2.53 14.87 -29.30
CA GLY A 26 3.60 15.16 -30.24
C GLY A 26 3.42 16.41 -31.10
N GLY A 27 4.54 17.13 -31.29
CA GLY A 27 4.63 18.28 -32.18
C GLY A 27 6.07 18.68 -32.51
N GLY A 28 6.75 17.89 -33.35
CA GLY A 28 7.80 18.37 -34.26
C GLY A 28 9.11 18.93 -33.68
N GLY A 29 9.87 18.14 -32.92
CA GLY A 29 11.29 18.40 -32.65
C GLY A 29 12.18 17.63 -33.62
N SER A 30 12.94 18.32 -34.47
CA SER A 30 13.96 17.73 -35.33
C SER A 30 14.91 16.84 -34.53
N GLY A 31 14.96 15.55 -34.86
CA GLY A 31 15.87 14.59 -34.25
C GLY A 31 17.31 15.11 -34.29
N GLY A 32 17.85 15.42 -33.12
CA GLY A 32 19.27 15.67 -32.95
C GLY A 32 20.01 14.40 -33.35
N SER A 33 20.85 14.50 -34.38
CA SER A 33 21.70 13.40 -34.81
C SER A 33 22.48 12.88 -33.60
N ALA A 34 22.46 11.55 -33.40
CA ALA A 34 23.38 10.90 -32.48
C ALA A 34 24.80 11.40 -32.80
N GLY A 35 25.43 12.06 -31.83
CA GLY A 35 26.82 12.48 -31.96
C GLY A 35 27.65 11.27 -32.35
N SER A 36 28.46 11.41 -33.39
CA SER A 36 29.36 10.35 -33.83
C SER A 36 30.19 9.88 -32.65
N ALA A 37 30.25 8.56 -32.44
CA ALA A 37 31.15 7.95 -31.48
C ALA A 37 32.55 8.53 -31.70
N GLY A 38 33.12 9.14 -30.65
CA GLY A 38 34.48 9.64 -30.71
C GLY A 38 35.43 8.52 -31.15
N ASN A 39 36.36 8.84 -32.04
CA ASN A 39 37.36 7.88 -32.52
C ASN A 39 38.03 7.19 -31.33
N GLY A 40 37.96 5.86 -31.31
CA GLY A 40 38.51 5.03 -30.26
C GLY A 40 39.96 5.38 -29.97
N GLY A 41 40.26 5.71 -28.72
CA GLY A 41 41.62 5.79 -28.25
C GLY A 41 42.27 4.42 -28.40
N SER A 42 43.42 4.35 -29.07
CA SER A 42 44.19 3.11 -29.21
C SER A 42 44.67 2.67 -27.83
N ALA A 43 44.36 1.43 -27.43
CA ALA A 43 44.95 0.82 -26.25
C ALA A 43 46.47 0.71 -26.45
N GLY A 44 47.25 1.22 -25.49
CA GLY A 44 48.71 1.08 -25.52
C GLY A 44 49.13 -0.37 -25.28
N ASN A 45 50.13 -0.85 -26.02
CA ASN A 45 50.70 -2.18 -25.82
C ASN A 45 51.41 -2.24 -24.45
N GLY A 46 50.86 -3.03 -23.52
CA GLY A 46 51.55 -3.39 -22.28
C GLY A 46 52.79 -4.24 -22.58
N GLY A 47 53.95 -3.83 -22.08
CA GLY A 47 55.21 -4.57 -22.23
C GLY A 47 55.17 -5.95 -21.56
N SER A 48 55.86 -6.92 -22.17
CA SER A 48 55.98 -8.29 -21.65
C SER A 48 56.74 -8.34 -20.32
N ALA A 49 56.35 -9.26 -19.44
CA ALA A 49 56.97 -9.46 -18.13
C ALA A 49 58.43 -9.93 -18.25
N GLY A 50 59.37 -9.06 -17.87
CA GLY A 50 60.78 -9.39 -17.68
C GLY A 50 61.11 -9.65 -16.21
N SER A 51 61.98 -10.62 -15.95
CA SER A 51 62.46 -11.03 -14.63
C SER A 51 63.12 -9.89 -13.83
N ALA A 52 63.10 -10.06 -12.50
CA ALA A 52 63.52 -9.09 -11.49
C ALA A 52 64.85 -8.36 -11.80
N GLY A 53 64.75 -7.05 -12.03
CA GLY A 53 65.86 -6.11 -12.17
C GLY A 53 65.32 -4.68 -12.27
N ASN A 54 65.96 -3.74 -11.57
CA ASN A 54 65.52 -2.36 -11.38
C ASN A 54 65.16 -1.60 -12.67
N GLY A 55 64.02 -0.88 -12.62
CA GLY A 55 63.81 0.37 -13.35
C GLY A 55 63.24 0.29 -14.77
N GLY A 56 61.91 0.29 -14.90
CA GLY A 56 61.20 0.70 -16.10
C GLY A 56 60.28 1.88 -15.79
N SER A 57 60.40 2.98 -16.52
CA SER A 57 59.58 4.19 -16.35
C SER A 57 58.12 3.93 -16.73
N ALA A 58 57.17 4.47 -15.95
CA ALA A 58 55.76 4.46 -16.29
C ALA A 58 55.52 5.19 -17.62
N GLY A 59 54.77 4.58 -18.54
CA GLY A 59 54.41 5.20 -19.81
C GLY A 59 53.47 6.40 -19.61
N ASN A 60 53.66 7.45 -20.42
CA ASN A 60 52.79 8.63 -20.39
C ASN A 60 51.38 8.27 -20.88
N GLY A 61 50.39 8.39 -19.99
CA GLY A 61 48.97 8.33 -20.36
C GLY A 61 48.61 9.47 -21.31
N GLY A 62 47.76 9.19 -22.30
CA GLY A 62 47.30 10.16 -23.30
C GLY A 62 46.54 11.35 -22.67
N SER A 63 46.58 12.50 -23.35
CA SER A 63 45.91 13.73 -22.92
C SER A 63 44.38 13.58 -22.91
N ALA A 64 43.73 14.12 -21.88
CA ALA A 64 42.27 14.21 -21.82
C ALA A 64 41.74 15.12 -22.95
N GLY A 65 40.71 14.67 -23.66
CA GLY A 65 40.03 15.46 -24.69
C GLY A 65 39.25 16.63 -24.09
N SER A 66 39.18 17.74 -24.83
CA SER A 66 38.42 18.92 -24.42
C SER A 66 36.91 18.66 -24.41
N ALA A 67 36.22 19.08 -23.35
CA ALA A 67 34.77 19.10 -23.29
C ALA A 67 34.21 20.10 -24.34
N GLY A 68 33.18 19.68 -25.08
CA GLY A 68 32.50 20.54 -26.05
C GLY A 68 31.65 21.61 -25.36
N ASN A 69 31.62 22.82 -25.93
CA ASN A 69 30.74 23.89 -25.47
C ASN A 69 29.28 23.56 -25.81
N GLY A 70 28.51 23.12 -24.81
CA GLY A 70 27.05 23.06 -24.91
C GLY A 70 26.45 24.46 -25.01
N GLY A 71 25.56 24.67 -25.98
CA GLY A 71 24.89 25.95 -26.19
C GLY A 71 24.02 26.37 -25.01
N THR A 72 23.90 27.68 -24.79
CA THR A 72 23.01 28.28 -23.79
C THR A 72 21.55 28.18 -24.25
N GLY A 73 20.98 26.97 -24.19
CA GLY A 73 19.53 26.80 -24.26
C GLY A 73 18.92 27.47 -23.03
N GLY A 74 18.27 28.63 -23.22
CA GLY A 74 17.60 29.33 -22.14
C GLY A 74 16.56 28.41 -21.51
N MET A 75 16.74 28.07 -20.23
CA MET A 75 15.69 27.43 -19.44
C MET A 75 14.52 28.41 -19.37
N VAL A 76 13.45 28.11 -20.09
CA VAL A 76 12.16 28.76 -19.87
C VAL A 76 11.69 28.29 -18.50
N MET A 77 12.00 29.08 -17.47
CA MET A 77 11.47 28.87 -16.13
C MET A 77 9.98 29.22 -16.18
N ASN A 78 9.14 28.23 -16.50
CA ASN A 78 7.71 28.36 -16.29
C ASN A 78 7.49 28.41 -14.78
N THR A 79 7.41 29.61 -14.21
CA THR A 79 7.10 29.77 -12.79
C THR A 79 5.68 29.30 -12.58
N CYS A 80 5.51 28.10 -12.04
CA CYS A 80 4.23 27.64 -11.55
C CYS A 80 3.76 28.61 -10.46
N THR A 81 2.84 29.52 -10.79
CA THR A 81 2.07 30.26 -9.79
C THR A 81 1.03 29.29 -9.22
N GLY A 82 1.49 28.25 -8.54
CA GLY A 82 0.62 27.34 -7.80
C GLY A 82 0.10 28.08 -6.58
N ASN A 83 -1.22 28.11 -6.40
CA ASN A 83 -1.80 28.54 -5.13
C ASN A 83 -1.17 27.72 -4.01
N ALA A 84 -0.87 28.37 -2.88
CA ALA A 84 -0.44 27.64 -1.69
C ALA A 84 -1.48 26.54 -1.39
N PRO A 85 -1.04 25.32 -1.00
CA PRO A 85 -1.96 24.27 -0.61
C PRO A 85 -2.86 24.80 0.52
N PRO A 86 -4.12 24.35 0.59
CA PRO A 86 -5.04 24.80 1.63
C PRO A 86 -4.43 24.54 3.01
N SER A 87 -4.63 25.45 3.95
CA SER A 87 -4.23 25.24 5.34
C SER A 87 -5.07 24.12 5.94
N VAL A 88 -4.41 23.13 6.54
CA VAL A 88 -5.07 21.99 7.17
C VAL A 88 -4.90 22.08 8.68
N THR A 89 -5.98 21.79 9.43
CA THR A 89 -5.97 21.70 10.89
C THR A 89 -6.39 20.30 11.30
N LEU A 90 -5.71 19.74 12.30
CA LEU A 90 -6.08 18.47 12.91
C LEU A 90 -7.06 18.71 14.05
N THR A 91 -8.19 18.01 14.04
CA THR A 91 -9.12 17.98 15.15
C THR A 91 -9.11 16.59 15.77
N GLU A 92 -8.92 16.52 17.08
CA GLU A 92 -9.03 15.27 17.82
C GLU A 92 -10.48 14.81 17.79
N VAL A 93 -10.71 13.59 17.31
CA VAL A 93 -12.05 13.01 17.21
C VAL A 93 -12.29 11.95 18.29
N ALA A 94 -11.27 11.20 18.66
CA ALA A 94 -11.36 10.18 19.69
C ALA A 94 -10.08 10.11 20.52
N SER A 95 -10.23 9.78 21.80
CA SER A 95 -9.16 9.58 22.76
C SER A 95 -9.42 8.31 23.57
N GLY A 96 -8.44 7.85 24.34
CA GLY A 96 -8.59 6.64 25.17
C GLY A 96 -8.43 5.32 24.42
N LEU A 97 -8.16 5.35 23.11
CA LEU A 97 -8.01 4.16 22.26
C LEU A 97 -6.75 3.35 22.60
N ASN A 98 -6.84 2.03 22.46
CA ASN A 98 -5.78 1.05 22.66
C ASN A 98 -5.23 0.53 21.32
N GLY A 99 -4.15 1.12 20.82
CA GLY A 99 -3.55 0.70 19.54
C GLY A 99 -4.52 0.80 18.35
N PRO A 100 -5.12 1.97 18.07
CA PRO A 100 -6.00 2.12 16.93
C PRO A 100 -5.22 1.90 15.63
N MET A 101 -5.75 1.05 14.75
CA MET A 101 -5.12 0.74 13.47
C MET A 101 -5.76 1.53 12.34
N GLU A 102 -7.09 1.63 12.32
CA GLU A 102 -7.87 2.23 11.23
C GLU A 102 -9.10 2.96 11.74
N MET A 103 -9.57 3.94 10.96
CA MET A 103 -10.89 4.54 11.09
C MET A 103 -11.58 4.61 9.73
N ILE A 104 -12.86 4.21 9.67
CA ILE A 104 -13.66 4.19 8.44
C ILE A 104 -14.98 4.92 8.71
N GLY A 105 -15.31 5.90 7.87
CA GLY A 105 -16.58 6.61 7.97
C GLY A 105 -17.75 5.74 7.51
N ASP A 106 -18.91 5.88 8.16
CA ASP A 106 -20.15 5.30 7.66
C ASP A 106 -20.59 6.05 6.39
N PRO A 107 -20.76 5.36 5.24
CA PRO A 107 -21.14 6.02 3.99
C PRO A 107 -22.55 6.64 4.03
N GLN A 108 -23.39 6.24 4.98
CA GLN A 108 -24.76 6.75 5.15
C GLN A 108 -24.87 7.80 6.27
N ASP A 109 -23.87 7.92 7.15
CA ASP A 109 -23.86 8.89 8.26
C ASP A 109 -22.47 9.50 8.45
N ALA A 110 -22.30 10.74 8.01
CA ALA A 110 -21.04 11.49 8.09
C ALA A 110 -20.55 11.77 9.52
N THR A 111 -21.39 11.55 10.54
CA THR A 111 -21.01 11.71 11.95
C THR A 111 -20.56 10.41 12.60
N ARG A 112 -20.75 9.29 11.90
CA ARG A 112 -20.47 7.95 12.38
C ARG A 112 -19.21 7.40 11.74
N MET A 113 -18.37 6.80 12.57
CA MET A 113 -17.15 6.12 12.12
C MET A 113 -16.90 4.87 12.93
N PHE A 114 -16.38 3.86 12.26
CA PHE A 114 -15.86 2.65 12.87
C PHE A 114 -14.36 2.81 13.11
N ILE A 115 -13.87 2.23 14.20
CA ILE A 115 -12.46 2.26 14.59
C ILE A 115 -12.08 0.83 14.94
N ILE A 116 -10.95 0.34 14.41
CA ILE A 116 -10.42 -0.96 14.85
C ILE A 116 -9.19 -0.76 15.74
N GLU A 117 -9.12 -1.55 16.79
CA GLU A 117 -8.01 -1.62 17.72
C GLU A 117 -7.24 -2.91 17.50
N ARG A 118 -5.91 -2.81 17.58
CA ARG A 118 -4.98 -3.87 17.20
C ARG A 118 -5.19 -5.18 17.95
N ASP A 119 -5.71 -5.12 19.17
CA ASP A 119 -5.96 -6.29 20.01
C ASP A 119 -7.20 -7.09 19.60
N GLY A 120 -8.03 -6.60 18.68
CA GLY A 120 -9.20 -7.31 18.16
C GLY A 120 -10.54 -6.67 18.48
N ARG A 121 -10.59 -5.37 18.78
CA ARG A 121 -11.85 -4.67 19.03
C ARG A 121 -12.25 -3.82 17.83
N VAL A 122 -13.53 -3.87 17.49
CA VAL A 122 -14.18 -2.92 16.59
C VAL A 122 -15.03 -2.01 17.46
N LEU A 123 -14.83 -0.70 17.32
CA LEU A 123 -15.57 0.34 18.01
C LEU A 123 -16.36 1.16 17.00
N VAL A 124 -17.42 1.82 17.45
CA VAL A 124 -18.15 2.84 16.72
C VAL A 124 -18.14 4.13 17.51
N LYS A 125 -17.96 5.24 16.81
CA LYS A 125 -18.08 6.58 17.37
C LYS A 125 -19.17 7.34 16.62
N ASN A 126 -20.16 7.82 17.37
CA ASN A 126 -21.30 8.59 16.87
C ASN A 126 -21.16 10.06 17.31
N GLY A 127 -20.72 10.94 16.39
CA GLY A 127 -20.59 12.37 16.61
C GLY A 127 -19.68 12.72 17.79
N SER A 128 -20.21 13.42 18.79
CA SER A 128 -19.45 13.83 19.98
C SER A 128 -19.36 12.76 21.08
N ALA A 129 -20.09 11.64 20.95
CA ALA A 129 -20.05 10.56 21.94
C ALA A 129 -18.68 9.88 21.98
N ASP A 130 -18.34 9.29 23.12
CA ASP A 130 -17.16 8.42 23.23
C ASP A 130 -17.36 7.14 22.40
N PRO A 131 -16.29 6.54 21.85
CA PRO A 131 -16.39 5.28 21.14
C PRO A 131 -16.97 4.16 22.02
N THR A 132 -17.87 3.36 21.46
CA THR A 132 -18.46 2.17 22.09
C THR A 132 -18.10 0.92 21.30
N GLU A 133 -18.05 -0.23 21.96
CA GLU A 133 -17.70 -1.51 21.33
C GLU A 133 -18.83 -2.02 20.42
N VAL A 134 -18.47 -2.41 19.20
CA VAL A 134 -19.34 -3.05 18.19
C VAL A 134 -19.14 -4.56 18.18
N LEU A 135 -17.87 -4.99 18.24
CA LEU A 135 -17.46 -6.38 18.19
C LEU A 135 -16.14 -6.58 18.95
N ASP A 136 -16.05 -7.65 19.74
CA ASP A 136 -14.83 -8.10 20.41
C ASP A 136 -14.42 -9.48 19.87
N ILE A 137 -13.30 -9.53 19.14
CA ILE A 137 -12.64 -10.76 18.68
C ILE A 137 -11.24 -10.92 19.31
N THR A 138 -11.00 -10.33 20.48
CA THR A 138 -9.70 -10.39 21.19
C THR A 138 -9.29 -11.82 21.55
N GLY A 139 -10.25 -12.75 21.67
CA GLY A 139 -10.00 -14.16 21.98
C GLY A 139 -9.06 -14.87 21.00
N PRO A 140 -9.39 -14.93 19.69
CA PRO A 140 -8.53 -15.54 18.67
C PRO A 140 -7.34 -14.66 18.23
N VAL A 141 -7.39 -13.34 18.42
CA VAL A 141 -6.41 -12.41 17.83
C VAL A 141 -5.05 -12.47 18.54
N SER A 142 -3.97 -12.52 17.74
CA SER A 142 -2.59 -12.39 18.20
C SER A 142 -1.98 -11.07 17.75
N ALA A 143 -1.66 -10.20 18.72
CA ALA A 143 -0.89 -8.98 18.49
C ALA A 143 0.64 -9.20 18.52
N SER A 144 1.11 -10.42 18.25
CA SER A 144 2.53 -10.75 18.23
C SER A 144 3.24 -10.08 17.05
N GLY A 145 4.38 -9.43 17.30
CA GLY A 145 5.17 -8.78 16.25
C GLY A 145 4.41 -7.65 15.56
N GLU A 146 4.02 -7.81 14.29
CA GLU A 146 3.18 -6.87 13.52
C GLU A 146 1.71 -7.33 13.40
N GLY A 147 1.38 -8.53 13.88
CA GLY A 147 0.02 -9.07 13.87
C GLY A 147 -0.96 -8.28 14.74
N GLY A 148 -2.25 -8.61 14.59
CA GLY A 148 -3.37 -8.02 15.32
C GLY A 148 -4.63 -8.03 14.46
N LEU A 149 -5.60 -7.20 14.79
CA LEU A 149 -6.65 -6.77 13.85
C LEU A 149 -6.11 -5.59 13.03
N LEU A 150 -5.91 -5.80 11.72
CA LEU A 150 -5.05 -4.94 10.89
C LEU A 150 -5.82 -4.11 9.86
N GLY A 151 -6.90 -4.67 9.30
CA GLY A 151 -7.72 -4.00 8.30
C GLY A 151 -9.20 -4.23 8.50
N MET A 152 -10.00 -3.25 8.07
CA MET A 152 -11.44 -3.31 8.01
C MET A 152 -11.93 -2.76 6.67
N ALA A 153 -13.04 -3.29 6.15
CA ALA A 153 -13.74 -2.68 5.02
C ALA A 153 -15.25 -2.80 5.21
N LEU A 154 -15.99 -1.72 4.95
CA LEU A 154 -17.45 -1.77 4.83
C LEU A 154 -17.82 -2.24 3.42
N HIS A 155 -18.88 -3.03 3.29
CA HIS A 155 -19.40 -3.37 1.96
C HIS A 155 -19.73 -2.08 1.16
N PRO A 156 -19.54 -2.01 -0.17
CA PRO A 156 -19.77 -0.77 -0.94
C PRO A 156 -21.19 -0.20 -0.81
N ASN A 157 -22.17 -1.07 -0.56
CA ASN A 157 -23.57 -0.70 -0.35
C ASN A 157 -23.94 -0.62 1.15
N PHE A 158 -23.00 -0.60 2.08
CA PHE A 158 -23.27 -0.61 3.53
C PHE A 158 -24.32 0.45 3.92
N GLY A 159 -25.33 0.02 4.69
CA GLY A 159 -26.50 0.80 5.09
C GLY A 159 -27.56 0.98 3.99
N GLN A 160 -27.23 0.84 2.72
CA GLN A 160 -28.19 0.92 1.62
C GLN A 160 -28.96 -0.39 1.47
N GLY A 161 -30.29 -0.31 1.35
CA GLY A 161 -31.13 -1.49 1.14
C GLY A 161 -31.06 -2.54 2.25
N GLY A 162 -30.57 -2.17 3.45
CA GLY A 162 -30.39 -3.08 4.58
C GLY A 162 -29.10 -3.92 4.53
N GLU A 163 -28.15 -3.58 3.64
CA GLU A 163 -26.82 -4.17 3.63
C GLU A 163 -26.05 -3.82 4.92
N ARG A 164 -25.47 -4.84 5.55
CA ARG A 164 -24.87 -4.75 6.90
C ARG A 164 -23.50 -5.41 6.97
N ARG A 165 -23.00 -5.95 5.85
CA ARG A 165 -21.74 -6.67 5.80
C ARG A 165 -20.55 -5.74 5.94
N PHE A 166 -19.59 -6.19 6.72
CA PHE A 166 -18.26 -5.62 6.80
C PHE A 166 -17.24 -6.76 6.90
N TYR A 167 -15.99 -6.43 6.65
CA TYR A 167 -14.91 -7.38 6.50
C TYR A 167 -13.77 -6.98 7.41
N LEU A 168 -13.14 -7.97 8.04
CA LEU A 168 -11.97 -7.79 8.89
C LEU A 168 -10.82 -8.64 8.38
N SER A 169 -9.61 -8.13 8.55
CA SER A 169 -8.39 -8.92 8.43
C SER A 169 -7.61 -8.89 9.73
N TYR A 170 -7.33 -10.08 10.27
CA TYR A 170 -6.65 -10.22 11.55
C TYR A 170 -5.67 -11.40 11.56
N THR A 171 -4.73 -11.39 12.48
CA THR A 171 -3.82 -12.52 12.75
C THR A 171 -4.39 -13.36 13.89
N GLU A 172 -4.73 -14.61 13.60
CA GLU A 172 -5.14 -15.62 14.57
C GLU A 172 -3.92 -16.23 15.29
N ALA A 173 -4.04 -16.43 16.59
CA ALA A 173 -3.01 -17.07 17.40
C ALA A 173 -2.84 -18.55 17.03
N GLY A 174 -1.60 -19.00 16.87
CA GLY A 174 -1.30 -20.36 16.47
C GLY A 174 0.19 -20.61 16.28
N SER A 175 0.53 -21.82 15.85
CA SER A 175 1.87 -22.17 15.36
C SER A 175 1.70 -23.04 14.10
N PRO A 176 1.74 -22.45 12.88
CA PRO A 176 2.08 -21.05 12.59
C PRO A 176 0.99 -20.05 13.02
N LEU A 177 1.34 -18.76 13.05
CA LEU A 177 0.34 -17.68 13.05
C LEU A 177 -0.42 -17.73 11.73
N THR A 178 -1.69 -17.30 11.72
CA THR A 178 -2.51 -17.34 10.51
C THR A 178 -3.20 -16.00 10.30
N SER A 179 -2.97 -15.36 9.15
CA SER A 179 -3.79 -14.23 8.72
C SER A 179 -5.14 -14.74 8.24
N VAL A 180 -6.20 -14.05 8.64
CA VAL A 180 -7.59 -14.38 8.33
C VAL A 180 -8.22 -13.18 7.62
N VAL A 181 -9.02 -13.43 6.58
CA VAL A 181 -10.00 -12.48 6.03
C VAL A 181 -11.38 -13.05 6.33
N ALA A 182 -12.22 -12.28 7.01
CA ALA A 182 -13.53 -12.71 7.46
C ALA A 182 -14.60 -11.67 7.18
N GLU A 183 -15.82 -12.15 6.90
CA GLU A 183 -17.05 -11.37 6.79
C GLU A 183 -17.83 -11.46 8.10
N TYR A 184 -18.37 -10.32 8.52
CA TYR A 184 -19.29 -10.15 9.64
C TYR A 184 -20.47 -9.28 9.20
N GLN A 185 -21.49 -9.19 10.04
CA GLN A 185 -22.65 -8.33 9.80
C GLN A 185 -22.99 -7.52 11.05
N ILE A 186 -23.43 -6.28 10.86
CA ILE A 186 -24.12 -5.53 11.91
C ILE A 186 -25.44 -6.24 12.25
N SER A 187 -25.81 -6.25 13.54
CA SER A 187 -27.05 -6.83 14.06
C SER A 187 -28.28 -6.22 13.38
N GLU A 188 -29.34 -7.02 13.23
CA GLU A 188 -30.63 -6.53 12.71
C GLU A 188 -31.32 -5.55 13.67
N ASN A 189 -31.03 -5.68 14.96
CA ASN A 189 -31.78 -5.02 16.02
C ASN A 189 -31.07 -3.79 16.59
N ASP A 190 -29.76 -3.66 16.34
CA ASP A 190 -28.94 -2.59 16.87
C ASP A 190 -27.83 -2.25 15.85
N PRO A 191 -27.83 -1.03 15.28
CA PRO A 191 -26.82 -0.65 14.30
C PRO A 191 -25.41 -0.59 14.90
N ASP A 192 -25.27 -0.41 16.22
CA ASP A 192 -23.99 -0.22 16.91
C ASP A 192 -23.42 -1.55 17.47
N VAL A 193 -24.04 -2.69 17.16
CA VAL A 193 -23.59 -4.03 17.60
C VAL A 193 -23.48 -4.96 16.40
N ALA A 194 -22.42 -5.74 16.30
CA ALA A 194 -22.29 -6.79 15.29
C ALA A 194 -22.86 -8.14 15.75
N ASP A 195 -23.34 -8.94 14.80
CA ASP A 195 -23.50 -10.38 15.00
C ASP A 195 -22.09 -11.01 15.13
N PRO A 196 -21.79 -11.75 16.22
CA PRO A 196 -20.48 -12.36 16.42
C PRO A 196 -20.19 -13.54 15.48
N THR A 197 -21.16 -13.95 14.65
CA THR A 197 -21.00 -15.05 13.70
C THR A 197 -20.01 -14.68 12.59
N GLU A 198 -18.85 -15.32 12.61
CA GLU A 198 -17.81 -15.18 11.59
C GLU A 198 -18.10 -16.04 10.35
N LYS A 199 -17.99 -15.45 9.16
CA LYS A 199 -17.82 -16.20 7.90
C LYS A 199 -16.40 -15.99 7.37
N ARG A 200 -15.55 -17.00 7.56
CA ARG A 200 -14.16 -16.99 7.11
C ARG A 200 -14.08 -17.10 5.58
N LEU A 201 -13.48 -16.10 4.93
CA LEU A 201 -13.32 -16.04 3.48
C LEU A 201 -12.00 -16.64 3.01
N TYR A 202 -10.92 -16.38 3.76
CA TYR A 202 -9.58 -16.82 3.38
C TYR A 202 -8.63 -16.86 4.58
N THR A 203 -7.61 -17.72 4.50
CA THR A 203 -6.56 -17.84 5.51
C THR A 203 -5.20 -18.04 4.88
N ILE A 204 -4.17 -17.47 5.51
CA ILE A 204 -2.77 -17.55 5.07
C ILE A 204 -1.90 -17.89 6.28
N ASP A 205 -1.11 -18.94 6.20
CA ASP A 205 -0.09 -19.21 7.21
C ASP A 205 1.04 -18.17 7.11
N GLN A 206 1.36 -17.54 8.23
CA GLN A 206 2.41 -16.54 8.35
C GLN A 206 3.72 -17.21 8.82
N PRO A 207 4.81 -17.15 8.03
CA PRO A 207 6.07 -17.81 8.36
C PRO A 207 6.88 -17.08 9.45
N ALA A 208 6.54 -15.81 9.73
CA ALA A 208 7.03 -15.03 10.86
C ALA A 208 5.96 -14.03 11.32
N SER A 209 6.17 -13.38 12.47
CA SER A 209 5.26 -12.36 13.01
C SER A 209 5.58 -10.94 12.49
N ASN A 210 6.09 -10.81 11.27
CA ASN A 210 6.55 -9.54 10.70
C ASN A 210 6.18 -9.53 9.21
N HIS A 211 5.88 -8.36 8.66
CA HIS A 211 5.31 -8.13 7.34
C HIS A 211 3.98 -8.85 7.13
N ASP A 212 3.12 -8.78 8.14
CA ASP A 212 1.78 -9.37 8.07
C ASP A 212 0.89 -8.63 7.05
N GLY A 213 1.06 -7.31 6.88
CA GLY A 213 0.17 -6.48 6.06
C GLY A 213 -1.24 -6.42 6.66
N GLY A 214 -2.25 -6.87 5.94
CA GLY A 214 -3.61 -7.08 6.41
C GLY A 214 -4.59 -5.94 6.11
N ASP A 215 -4.25 -4.95 5.28
CA ASP A 215 -5.22 -3.91 4.94
C ASP A 215 -6.29 -4.41 3.98
N LEU A 216 -7.49 -3.83 4.08
CA LEU A 216 -8.66 -4.17 3.26
C LEU A 216 -9.23 -2.94 2.57
N ALA A 217 -9.56 -3.05 1.28
CA ALA A 217 -10.27 -2.00 0.56
C ALA A 217 -11.17 -2.59 -0.52
N PHE A 218 -12.31 -1.95 -0.77
CA PHE A 218 -13.09 -2.23 -1.97
C PHE A 218 -12.62 -1.39 -3.14
N GLY A 219 -12.37 -2.03 -4.27
CA GLY A 219 -12.07 -1.33 -5.52
C GLY A 219 -13.34 -0.77 -6.18
N PRO A 220 -13.19 0.15 -7.15
CA PRO A 220 -14.32 0.68 -7.92
C PRO A 220 -15.00 -0.39 -8.81
N ASP A 221 -14.36 -1.55 -8.98
CA ASP A 221 -14.91 -2.73 -9.65
C ASP A 221 -15.79 -3.59 -8.73
N GLY A 222 -15.92 -3.22 -7.46
CA GLY A 222 -16.78 -3.90 -6.48
C GLY A 222 -16.14 -5.11 -5.81
N TYR A 223 -14.86 -5.39 -6.07
CA TYR A 223 -14.14 -6.49 -5.43
C TYR A 223 -13.44 -6.04 -4.14
N LEU A 224 -13.33 -6.97 -3.19
CA LEU A 224 -12.57 -6.77 -1.96
C LEU A 224 -11.10 -7.09 -2.23
N TYR A 225 -10.21 -6.17 -1.91
CA TYR A 225 -8.76 -6.32 -1.99
C TYR A 225 -8.18 -6.49 -0.60
N ALA A 226 -7.23 -7.41 -0.45
CA ALA A 226 -6.49 -7.61 0.80
C ALA A 226 -4.98 -7.57 0.53
N ALA A 227 -4.25 -6.74 1.27
CA ALA A 227 -2.82 -6.54 1.06
C ALA A 227 -2.00 -7.34 2.08
N PHE A 228 -1.26 -8.36 1.65
CA PHE A 228 -0.41 -9.16 2.53
C PHE A 228 1.07 -8.98 2.21
N GLY A 229 1.89 -8.84 3.24
CA GLY A 229 3.34 -8.77 3.08
C GLY A 229 3.97 -10.13 2.78
N ASP A 230 5.28 -10.14 2.55
CA ASP A 230 6.04 -11.35 2.20
C ASP A 230 6.19 -12.36 3.36
N GLY A 231 5.60 -12.09 4.52
CA GLY A 231 5.65 -12.94 5.71
C GLY A 231 6.97 -12.83 6.49
N GLY A 232 7.85 -11.88 6.14
CA GLY A 232 8.75 -11.27 7.10
C GLY A 232 10.21 -11.10 6.69
N GLY A 233 10.91 -10.34 7.54
CA GLY A 233 12.37 -10.22 7.57
C GLY A 233 12.98 -9.25 6.56
N GLY A 234 14.23 -8.86 6.81
CA GLY A 234 15.04 -8.15 5.81
C GLY A 234 15.28 -9.05 4.58
N ASN A 235 15.31 -8.45 3.39
CA ASN A 235 15.72 -9.12 2.14
C ASN A 235 14.83 -10.30 1.70
N ASP A 236 13.51 -10.23 1.93
CA ASP A 236 12.54 -11.25 1.48
C ASP A 236 13.01 -12.67 1.88
N GLN A 237 13.12 -12.87 3.19
CA GLN A 237 13.77 -14.03 3.80
C GLN A 237 13.19 -15.36 3.28
N TYR A 238 11.89 -15.38 2.99
CA TYR A 238 11.15 -16.54 2.53
C TYR A 238 10.95 -16.57 1.01
N LYS A 239 11.42 -15.55 0.28
CA LYS A 239 11.32 -15.42 -1.19
C LYS A 239 9.90 -15.39 -1.72
N ASN A 240 8.96 -14.91 -0.91
CA ASN A 240 7.56 -14.79 -1.30
C ASN A 240 7.33 -13.54 -2.16
N GLY A 241 8.12 -12.49 -1.93
CA GLY A 241 7.91 -11.18 -2.54
C GLY A 241 7.95 -11.14 -4.06
N GLN A 242 8.48 -12.16 -4.75
CA GLN A 242 8.48 -12.26 -6.22
C GLN A 242 7.81 -13.55 -6.75
N ASP A 243 7.17 -14.33 -5.88
CA ASP A 243 6.53 -15.59 -6.25
C ASP A 243 5.00 -15.37 -6.39
N PRO A 244 4.44 -15.41 -7.62
CA PRO A 244 3.01 -15.21 -7.82
C PRO A 244 2.16 -16.43 -7.43
N SER A 245 2.76 -17.54 -7.04
CA SER A 245 2.05 -18.76 -6.62
C SER A 245 1.69 -18.78 -5.13
N THR A 246 2.20 -17.82 -4.35
CA THR A 246 1.90 -17.65 -2.93
C THR A 246 0.96 -16.46 -2.70
N PRO A 247 0.07 -16.52 -1.69
CA PRO A 247 -0.74 -15.38 -1.29
C PRO A 247 0.04 -14.35 -0.44
N LEU A 248 1.31 -14.59 -0.14
CA LEU A 248 2.21 -13.65 0.54
C LEU A 248 2.94 -12.75 -0.46
N GLY A 249 3.31 -11.55 -0.03
CA GLY A 249 3.95 -10.55 -0.88
C GLY A 249 3.05 -10.09 -2.03
N ALA A 250 1.73 -10.07 -1.75
CA ALA A 250 0.68 -9.97 -2.76
C ALA A 250 -0.48 -9.07 -2.32
N ILE A 251 -1.17 -8.53 -3.32
CA ILE A 251 -2.52 -7.99 -3.20
C ILE A 251 -3.47 -9.08 -3.70
N LEU A 252 -4.32 -9.57 -2.80
CA LEU A 252 -5.36 -10.53 -3.12
C LEU A 252 -6.64 -9.80 -3.50
N ARG A 253 -7.48 -10.43 -4.32
CA ARG A 253 -8.76 -9.89 -4.78
C ARG A 253 -9.86 -10.93 -4.76
N PHE A 254 -10.96 -10.60 -4.09
CA PHE A 254 -12.10 -11.49 -3.83
C PHE A 254 -13.39 -10.93 -4.44
N ASP A 255 -14.20 -11.82 -5.00
CA ASP A 255 -15.61 -11.57 -5.27
C ASP A 255 -16.42 -12.06 -4.06
N VAL A 256 -16.78 -11.14 -3.17
CA VAL A 256 -17.47 -11.46 -1.92
C VAL A 256 -18.93 -11.88 -2.15
N GLU A 257 -19.52 -11.48 -3.28
CA GLU A 257 -20.89 -11.84 -3.65
C GLU A 257 -20.96 -13.28 -4.17
N ASN A 258 -19.92 -13.76 -4.84
CA ASN A 258 -19.85 -15.08 -5.44
C ASN A 258 -18.85 -16.04 -4.77
N HIS A 259 -18.37 -15.69 -3.56
CA HIS A 259 -17.40 -16.48 -2.81
C HIS A 259 -17.91 -17.93 -2.58
N PRO A 260 -17.05 -18.97 -2.75
CA PRO A 260 -15.59 -18.94 -2.93
C PRO A 260 -15.13 -18.86 -4.39
N THR A 261 -15.98 -18.46 -5.33
CA THR A 261 -15.53 -18.30 -6.73
C THR A 261 -14.66 -17.05 -6.86
N ALA A 262 -13.40 -17.22 -7.27
CA ALA A 262 -12.49 -16.10 -7.47
C ALA A 262 -12.88 -15.23 -8.69
N PRO A 263 -12.65 -13.91 -8.65
CA PRO A 263 -12.97 -13.02 -9.77
C PRO A 263 -12.04 -13.27 -10.97
N PRO A 264 -12.52 -13.03 -12.21
CA PRO A 264 -11.71 -13.18 -13.41
C PRO A 264 -10.57 -12.14 -13.45
N GLY A 265 -9.43 -12.53 -14.02
CA GLY A 265 -8.26 -11.64 -14.17
C GLY A 265 -7.26 -11.68 -13.02
N ASN A 266 -7.47 -12.55 -12.02
CA ASN A 266 -6.41 -12.92 -11.08
C ASN A 266 -5.33 -13.77 -11.78
N HIS A 267 -4.15 -13.86 -11.16
CA HIS A 267 -2.98 -14.50 -11.72
C HIS A 267 -3.19 -16.03 -11.87
N PRO A 268 -2.78 -16.65 -12.99
CA PRO A 268 -3.07 -18.06 -13.25
C PRO A 268 -2.40 -19.06 -12.29
N SER A 269 -1.36 -18.66 -11.56
CA SER A 269 -0.70 -19.53 -10.56
C SER A 269 -1.38 -19.55 -9.20
N HIS A 270 -2.28 -18.60 -8.91
CA HIS A 270 -2.98 -18.55 -7.64
C HIS A 270 -4.31 -17.80 -7.77
N GLU A 271 -5.42 -18.46 -7.43
CA GLU A 271 -6.77 -18.00 -7.76
C GLU A 271 -7.13 -16.63 -7.19
N TYR A 272 -6.54 -16.22 -6.05
CA TYR A 272 -6.81 -14.92 -5.41
C TYR A 272 -5.75 -13.84 -5.67
N VAL A 273 -4.57 -14.17 -6.22
CA VAL A 273 -3.49 -13.17 -6.37
C VAL A 273 -3.84 -12.24 -7.53
N TYR A 274 -4.05 -10.96 -7.26
CA TYR A 274 -4.26 -9.94 -8.29
C TYR A 274 -2.94 -9.26 -8.69
N HIS A 275 -2.11 -8.95 -7.71
CA HIS A 275 -0.79 -8.37 -7.90
C HIS A 275 0.18 -9.01 -6.90
N TRP A 276 1.46 -9.11 -7.26
CA TRP A 276 2.54 -9.60 -6.38
C TRP A 276 3.75 -8.69 -6.55
N GLY A 277 4.77 -8.82 -5.70
CA GLY A 277 5.92 -7.90 -5.75
C GLY A 277 6.03 -6.96 -4.56
N VAL A 278 5.13 -7.08 -3.57
CA VAL A 278 5.09 -6.19 -2.42
C VAL A 278 5.80 -6.82 -1.22
N ARG A 279 6.39 -5.99 -0.37
CA ARG A 279 7.15 -6.45 0.81
C ARG A 279 6.34 -6.36 2.10
N ASN A 280 5.89 -5.17 2.46
CA ASN A 280 5.06 -4.94 3.65
C ASN A 280 4.02 -3.82 3.40
N PRO A 281 2.94 -4.11 2.64
CA PRO A 281 1.92 -3.13 2.30
C PRO A 281 0.93 -2.91 3.46
N TYR A 282 1.18 -1.91 4.30
CA TYR A 282 0.33 -1.62 5.46
C TYR A 282 -1.01 -0.96 5.15
N ARG A 283 -1.11 -0.19 4.06
CA ARG A 283 -2.33 0.51 3.65
C ARG A 283 -2.47 0.58 2.13
N ILE A 284 -3.71 0.44 1.64
CA ILE A 284 -4.14 0.54 0.24
C ILE A 284 -5.44 1.37 0.17
N SER A 285 -5.65 2.11 -0.93
CA SER A 285 -6.82 2.98 -1.14
C SER A 285 -7.06 3.24 -2.61
#